data_AF-A0AA37T9V3-F1
#
_entry.id   AF-A0AA37T9V3-F1
#
_cell.length_a   1.000
_cell.length_b   1.000
_cell.length_c   1.000
_cell.angle_alpha   90.00
_cell.angle_beta   90.00
_cell.angle_gamma   90.00
#
_symmetry.space_group_name_H-M   'P 1'
#
loop_
_entity.id
_entity.type
_entity.pdbx_description
1 polymer ?
#
loop_
_entity_poly.entity_id
_entity_poly.type
_entity_poly.pdbx_seq_one_letter_code
_entity_poly.pdbx_strand_id
1 'polypeptide(L)'
;MTEDNTTQQHTTDEKIFDLADRLIEVVNEATDTLSAGEAHQALMYASARFGAFIVAGSSQSRNDFKEDQLAARNFYMDQFRRLLTANFDEYLENYKEYVGQDTEEHGGE
;
A
#
# COMPACT_ATOMS: atom_id res chain seq x y z
N MET A 1 -14.19 15.61 -26.17
CA MET A 1 -13.29 15.94 -25.04
C MET A 1 -13.17 14.72 -24.11
N THR A 2 -12.73 13.58 -24.63
CA THR A 2 -12.67 12.31 -23.87
C THR A 2 -11.36 11.55 -24.03
N GLU A 3 -10.51 11.92 -25.00
CA GLU A 3 -9.26 11.18 -25.31
C GLU A 3 -8.06 11.60 -24.44
N ASP A 4 -8.13 12.76 -23.78
CA ASP A 4 -7.01 13.30 -22.97
C ASP A 4 -7.00 12.77 -21.53
N ASN A 5 -8.17 12.40 -20.98
CA ASN A 5 -8.27 11.97 -19.58
C ASN A 5 -7.81 10.51 -19.37
N THR A 6 -8.05 9.62 -20.35
CA THR A 6 -7.66 8.20 -20.28
C THR A 6 -6.15 7.99 -20.41
N THR A 7 -5.49 8.81 -21.23
CA THR A 7 -4.03 8.73 -21.44
C THR A 7 -3.26 9.28 -20.22
N GLN A 8 -3.75 10.34 -19.57
CA GLN A 8 -3.11 10.89 -18.37
C GLN A 8 -3.24 9.99 -17.14
N GLN A 9 -4.38 9.31 -16.96
CA GLN A 9 -4.58 8.35 -15.87
C GLN A 9 -3.60 7.17 -15.96
N HIS A 10 -3.45 6.56 -17.13
CA HIS A 10 -2.55 5.41 -17.32
C HIS A 10 -1.10 5.73 -16.93
N THR A 11 -0.59 6.91 -17.33
CA THR A 11 0.79 7.33 -17.02
C THR A 11 1.03 7.70 -15.55
N THR A 12 -0.03 8.03 -14.81
CA THR A 12 0.09 8.36 -13.38
C THR A 12 0.15 7.08 -12.55
N ASP A 13 -0.69 6.09 -12.90
CA ASP A 13 -0.71 4.79 -12.23
C ASP A 13 0.62 4.05 -12.45
N GLU A 14 1.17 4.07 -13.67
CA GLU A 14 2.49 3.50 -13.98
C GLU A 14 3.60 4.07 -13.09
N LYS A 15 3.67 5.40 -12.91
CA LYS A 15 4.70 6.03 -12.07
C LYS A 15 4.55 5.67 -10.59
N ILE A 16 3.31 5.45 -10.14
CA ILE A 16 3.04 5.04 -8.75
C ILE A 16 3.49 3.59 -8.56
N PHE A 17 3.25 2.71 -9.55
CA PHE A 17 3.71 1.33 -9.51
C PHE A 17 5.23 1.23 -9.58
N ASP A 18 5.89 1.97 -10.49
CA ASP A 18 7.36 2.02 -10.58
C ASP A 18 7.99 2.46 -9.24
N LEU A 19 7.37 3.43 -8.55
CA LEU A 19 7.84 3.85 -7.23
C LEU A 19 7.58 2.78 -6.16
N ALA A 20 6.43 2.10 -6.20
CA ALA A 20 6.12 1.02 -5.28
C ALA A 20 7.14 -0.13 -5.41
N ASP A 21 7.47 -0.53 -6.64
CA ASP A 21 8.48 -1.57 -6.92
C ASP A 21 9.85 -1.18 -6.37
N ARG A 22 10.28 0.06 -6.62
CA ARG A 22 11.55 0.57 -6.04
C ARG A 22 11.54 0.60 -4.52
N LEU A 23 10.41 0.88 -3.88
CA LEU A 23 10.29 0.80 -2.42
C LEU A 23 10.34 -0.63 -1.93
N ILE A 24 9.74 -1.58 -2.66
CA ILE A 24 9.81 -3.02 -2.39
C ILE A 24 11.25 -3.51 -2.49
N GLU A 25 11.99 -3.13 -3.52
CA GLU A 25 13.42 -3.43 -3.66
C GLU A 25 14.22 -2.99 -2.44
N VAL A 26 14.03 -1.74 -1.99
CA VAL A 26 14.71 -1.19 -0.81
C VAL A 26 14.38 -1.99 0.47
N VAL A 27 13.13 -2.38 0.68
CA VAL A 27 12.77 -3.15 1.88
C VAL A 27 13.17 -4.62 1.78
N ASN A 28 13.27 -5.17 0.57
CA ASN A 28 13.82 -6.51 0.34
C ASN A 28 15.30 -6.55 0.72
N GLU A 29 16.09 -5.54 0.34
CA GLU A 29 17.49 -5.41 0.79
C GLU A 29 17.59 -5.35 2.33
N ALA A 30 16.63 -4.68 2.99
CA ALA A 30 16.61 -4.61 4.45
C ALA A 30 16.40 -5.98 5.13
N THR A 31 15.85 -6.97 4.41
CA THR A 31 15.65 -8.33 4.96
C THR A 31 16.94 -9.10 5.20
N ASP A 32 18.09 -8.61 4.72
CA ASP A 32 19.41 -9.13 5.09
C ASP A 32 19.71 -8.98 6.60
N THR A 33 19.04 -8.03 7.26
CA THR A 33 19.28 -7.70 8.68
C THR A 33 18.02 -7.68 9.54
N LEU A 34 16.84 -7.56 8.92
CA LEU A 34 15.54 -7.51 9.57
C LEU A 34 14.69 -8.71 9.15
N SER A 35 13.76 -9.14 10.00
CA SER A 35 12.69 -10.03 9.54
C SER A 35 11.79 -9.33 8.51
N ALA A 36 11.11 -10.10 7.66
CA ALA A 36 10.14 -9.54 6.70
C ALA A 36 9.04 -8.71 7.40
N GLY A 37 8.63 -9.11 8.61
CA GLY A 37 7.67 -8.36 9.41
C GLY A 37 8.20 -7.01 9.89
N GLU A 38 9.47 -6.95 10.32
CA GLU A 38 10.13 -5.69 10.71
C GLU A 38 10.36 -4.78 9.51
N ALA A 39 10.78 -5.32 8.36
CA ALA A 39 10.92 -4.57 7.11
C ALA A 39 9.58 -3.98 6.65
N HIS A 40 8.49 -4.76 6.71
CA HIS A 40 7.14 -4.27 6.42
C HIS A 40 6.69 -3.20 7.42
N GLN A 41 6.99 -3.37 8.72
CA GLN A 41 6.70 -2.35 9.73
C GLN A 41 7.45 -1.04 9.45
N ALA A 42 8.70 -1.10 9.00
CA ALA A 42 9.46 0.08 8.59
C ALA A 42 8.79 0.81 7.42
N LEU A 43 8.28 0.08 6.43
CA LEU A 43 7.53 0.65 5.30
C LEU A 43 6.25 1.37 5.76
N MET A 44 5.46 0.73 6.63
CA MET A 44 4.27 1.34 7.22
C MET A 44 4.60 2.61 8.01
N TYR A 45 5.68 2.58 8.78
CA TYR A 45 6.14 3.73 9.56
C TYR A 45 6.58 4.90 8.65
N ALA A 46 7.33 4.61 7.58
CA ALA A 46 7.73 5.61 6.60
C ALA A 46 6.50 6.24 5.90
N SER A 47 5.55 5.43 5.46
CA SER A 47 4.29 5.88 4.86
C SER A 47 3.50 6.79 5.80
N ALA A 48 3.33 6.40 7.07
CA ALA A 48 2.63 7.19 8.06
C ALA A 48 3.30 8.56 8.30
N ARG A 49 4.64 8.61 8.39
CA ARG A 49 5.39 9.87 8.55
C ARG A 49 5.24 10.78 7.34
N PHE A 50 5.33 10.21 6.14
CA PHE A 50 5.20 10.98 4.91
C PHE A 50 3.77 11.52 4.76
N GLY A 51 2.75 10.70 4.99
CA GLY A 51 1.35 11.13 4.98
C GLY A 51 1.08 12.25 5.99
N ALA A 52 1.59 12.12 7.22
CA ALA A 52 1.46 13.18 8.23
C ALA A 52 2.14 14.50 7.79
N PHE A 53 3.32 14.41 7.15
CA PHE A 53 4.01 15.58 6.60
C PHE A 53 3.19 16.28 5.51
N ILE A 54 2.61 15.52 4.57
CA ILE A 54 1.77 16.08 3.51
C ILE A 54 0.57 16.83 4.09
N VAL A 55 -0.17 16.19 5.01
CA VAL A 55 -1.36 16.80 5.62
C VAL A 55 -0.98 18.06 6.38
N ALA A 56 0.04 17.99 7.24
CA ALA A 56 0.51 19.15 8.00
C ALA A 56 1.00 20.29 7.10
N GLY A 57 1.66 19.97 5.97
CA GLY A 57 2.12 20.96 4.99
C GLY A 57 1.00 21.59 4.16
N SER A 58 -0.14 20.91 4.02
CA SER A 58 -1.32 21.43 3.32
C SER A 58 -2.30 22.20 4.20
N SER A 59 -2.27 22.01 5.52
CA SER A 59 -3.15 22.69 6.45
C SER A 59 -2.78 24.17 6.63
N GLN A 60 -3.77 25.05 6.64
CA GLN A 60 -3.55 26.51 6.74
C GLN A 60 -3.23 26.96 8.17
N SER A 61 -3.68 26.20 9.17
CA SER A 61 -3.44 26.47 10.57
C SER A 61 -3.39 25.18 11.39
N ARG A 62 -2.96 25.31 12.66
CA ARG A 62 -3.01 24.20 13.62
C ARG A 62 -4.45 23.71 13.88
N ASN A 63 -5.45 24.58 13.78
CA ASN A 63 -6.83 24.17 13.97
C ASN A 63 -7.32 23.36 12.77
N ASP A 64 -7.04 23.84 11.55
CA ASP A 64 -7.38 23.12 10.32
C ASP A 64 -6.68 21.75 10.28
N PHE A 65 -5.40 21.69 10.69
CA PHE A 65 -4.68 20.42 10.79
C PHE A 65 -5.40 19.38 11.65
N LYS A 66 -6.06 19.79 12.75
CA LYS A 66 -6.81 18.83 13.59
C LYS A 66 -7.96 18.19 12.84
N GLU A 67 -8.61 18.93 11.96
CA GLU A 67 -9.72 18.44 11.14
C GLU A 67 -9.19 17.65 9.93
N ASP A 68 -8.19 18.20 9.22
CA ASP A 68 -7.55 17.59 8.06
C ASP A 68 -6.93 16.22 8.39
N GLN A 69 -6.24 16.09 9.53
CA GLN A 69 -5.62 14.82 9.92
C GLN A 69 -6.64 13.73 10.27
N LEU A 70 -7.87 14.09 10.65
CA LEU A 70 -8.94 13.10 10.86
C LEU A 70 -9.47 12.59 9.53
N ALA A 71 -9.76 13.49 8.60
CA ALA A 71 -10.20 13.13 7.25
C ALA A 71 -9.13 12.30 6.51
N ALA A 72 -7.88 12.74 6.55
CA ALA A 72 -6.77 12.05 5.91
C ALA A 72 -6.53 10.67 6.51
N ARG A 73 -6.60 10.53 7.84
CA ARG A 73 -6.46 9.22 8.52
C ARG A 73 -7.50 8.22 8.02
N ASN A 74 -8.77 8.61 7.97
CA ASN A 74 -9.82 7.72 7.49
C ASN A 74 -9.59 7.32 6.04
N PHE A 75 -9.26 8.30 5.19
CA PHE A 75 -8.95 8.05 3.78
C PHE A 75 -7.76 7.07 3.63
N TYR A 76 -6.64 7.32 4.31
CA TYR A 76 -5.46 6.45 4.21
C TYR A 76 -5.73 5.02 4.70
N MET A 77 -6.47 4.86 5.81
CA MET A 77 -6.82 3.52 6.31
C MET A 77 -7.76 2.78 5.36
N ASP A 78 -8.74 3.47 4.75
CA ASP A 78 -9.62 2.85 3.78
C ASP A 78 -8.89 2.48 2.48
N GLN A 79 -8.00 3.34 1.98
CA GLN A 79 -7.18 3.02 0.81
C GLN A 79 -6.25 1.84 1.09
N PHE A 80 -5.54 1.85 2.22
CA PHE A 80 -4.64 0.76 2.61
C PHE A 80 -5.40 -0.56 2.77
N ARG A 81 -6.56 -0.53 3.44
CA ARG A 81 -7.43 -1.71 3.58
C ARG A 81 -7.86 -2.26 2.22
N ARG A 82 -8.30 -1.40 1.29
CA ARG A 82 -8.71 -1.83 -0.05
C ARG A 82 -7.56 -2.49 -0.82
N LEU A 83 -6.38 -1.88 -0.82
CA LEU A 83 -5.20 -2.40 -1.51
C LEU A 83 -4.72 -3.72 -0.89
N LEU A 84 -4.67 -3.78 0.44
CA LEU A 84 -4.25 -4.98 1.15
C LEU A 84 -5.21 -6.15 0.90
N THR A 85 -6.53 -5.90 0.97
CA THR A 85 -7.54 -6.91 0.66
C THR A 85 -7.40 -7.41 -0.77
N ALA A 86 -7.27 -6.51 -1.75
CA ALA A 86 -7.10 -6.91 -3.15
C ALA A 86 -5.84 -7.77 -3.38
N ASN A 87 -4.72 -7.45 -2.70
CA ASN A 87 -3.52 -8.28 -2.78
C ASN A 87 -3.73 -9.65 -2.11
N PHE A 88 -4.39 -9.71 -0.95
CA PHE A 88 -4.70 -11.00 -0.31
C PHE A 88 -5.62 -11.86 -1.16
N ASP A 89 -6.64 -11.26 -1.79
CA ASP A 89 -7.55 -11.96 -2.69
C ASP A 89 -6.78 -12.52 -3.90
N GLU A 90 -5.87 -11.74 -4.50
CA GLU A 90 -4.98 -12.18 -5.59
C GLU A 90 -4.08 -13.36 -5.17
N TYR A 91 -3.50 -13.30 -3.98
CA TYR A 91 -2.71 -14.41 -3.42
C TYR A 91 -3.57 -15.63 -3.10
N LEU A 92 -4.83 -15.45 -2.69
CA LEU A 92 -5.76 -16.54 -2.43
C LEU A 92 -6.16 -17.24 -3.74
N GLU A 93 -6.47 -16.46 -4.78
CA GLU A 93 -6.83 -16.97 -6.10
C GLU A 93 -5.68 -17.73 -6.77
N ASN A 94 -4.45 -17.27 -6.59
CA ASN A 94 -3.25 -17.83 -7.23
C ASN A 94 -2.32 -18.57 -6.26
N TYR A 95 -2.83 -18.97 -5.08
CA TYR A 95 -2.01 -19.47 -3.98
C TYR A 95 -1.11 -20.64 -4.39
N LYS A 96 -1.66 -21.59 -5.14
CA LYS A 96 -0.91 -22.76 -5.62
C LYS A 96 0.25 -22.38 -6.54
N GLU A 97 0.06 -21.38 -7.40
CA GLU A 97 1.08 -20.91 -8.34
C GLU A 97 2.17 -20.12 -7.62
N TYR A 98 1.78 -19.21 -6.73
CA TYR A 98 2.72 -18.31 -6.05
C TYR A 98 3.45 -18.96 -4.87
N VAL A 99 2.78 -19.86 -4.12
CA VAL A 99 3.30 -20.43 -2.87
C VAL A 99 3.68 -21.91 -3.01
N GLY A 100 3.15 -22.60 -4.03
CA GLY A 100 3.53 -23.99 -4.33
C GLY A 100 2.99 -25.04 -3.36
N GLN A 101 2.02 -24.72 -2.50
CA GLN A 101 1.37 -25.67 -1.59
C GLN A 101 -0.15 -25.72 -1.83
N ASP A 102 -0.68 -26.92 -2.02
CA ASP A 102 -2.11 -27.22 -2.13
C ASP A 102 -2.50 -27.99 -0.87
N THR A 103 -2.80 -27.29 0.24
CA THR A 103 -3.48 -27.96 1.36
C THR A 103 -4.95 -28.06 0.99
N GLU A 104 -5.29 -29.07 0.18
CA GLU A 104 -6.65 -29.58 0.15
C GLU A 104 -7.03 -29.93 1.58
N GLU A 105 -7.98 -29.18 2.16
CA GLU A 105 -8.73 -29.66 3.31
C GLU A 105 -9.35 -31.00 2.89
N HIS A 106 -8.69 -32.10 3.29
CA HIS A 106 -9.31 -33.41 3.26
C HIS A 106 -10.52 -33.31 4.19
N GLY A 107 -11.70 -33.18 3.59
CA GLY A 107 -12.96 -33.42 4.26
C GLY A 107 -12.87 -34.76 4.97
N GLY A 108 -12.76 -34.70 6.30
CA GLY A 108 -12.79 -35.88 7.14
C GLY A 108 -14.16 -36.53 7.03
N GLU A 109 -14.17 -37.76 6.55
CA GLU A 109 -15.27 -38.73 6.67
C GLU A 109 -15.68 -38.97 8.13
#